data_AF-A0A392SHI6-F1
#
_entry.id   AF-A0A392SHI6-F1
#
_cell.length_a   1.000
_cell.length_b   1.000
_cell.length_c   1.000
_cell.angle_alpha   90.00
_cell.angle_beta   90.00
_cell.angle_gamma   90.00
#
_symmetry.space_group_name_H-M   'P 1'
#
loop_
_entity.id
_entity.type
_entity.pdbx_description
1 polymer ?
#
loop_
_entity_poly.entity_id
_entity_poly.type
_entity_poly.pdbx_seq_one_letter_code
_entity_poly.pdbx_strand_id
1 'polypeptide(L)'
;RCEVITQEDADKEYAFKVAEDSEKNKGKSRTDLGLREFTGTENRSGVTGYEVTITQSTITELLKIPNQGIFMTFTPTSGKLSNFVKRIAKKCYLDEDVEPTNKA
;
A
#
# COMPACT_ATOMS: atom_id res chain seq x y z
N ARG A 1 6.34 -10.63 -12.24
CA ARG A 1 6.56 -11.01 -10.83
C ARG A 1 6.40 -9.74 -10.00
N CYS A 2 5.63 -9.77 -8.92
CA CYS A 2 5.48 -8.64 -8.01
C CYS A 2 6.36 -8.87 -6.80
N GLU A 3 7.13 -7.86 -6.40
CA GLU A 3 7.98 -7.92 -5.21
C GLU A 3 7.60 -6.78 -4.27
N VAL A 4 7.40 -7.12 -3.00
CA VAL A 4 7.19 -6.14 -1.92
C VAL A 4 8.57 -5.66 -1.52
N ILE A 5 8.85 -4.38 -1.74
CA ILE A 5 10.08 -3.74 -1.31
C ILE A 5 9.80 -3.03 0.01
N THR A 6 10.44 -3.51 1.06
CA THR A 6 10.41 -2.89 2.38
C THR A 6 11.51 -1.84 2.52
N GLN A 7 11.50 -1.10 3.63
CA GLN A 7 12.57 -0.15 3.93
C GLN A 7 13.92 -0.86 4.04
N GLU A 8 13.97 -2.05 4.64
CA GLU A 8 15.21 -2.83 4.74
C GLU A 8 15.77 -3.22 3.37
N ASP A 9 14.90 -3.55 2.41
CA ASP A 9 15.32 -3.92 1.06
C ASP A 9 15.84 -2.70 0.31
N ALA A 10 15.19 -1.55 0.48
CA ALA A 10 15.68 -0.28 -0.05
C ALA A 10 17.04 0.09 0.56
N ASP A 11 17.21 -0.06 1.88
CA ASP A 11 18.47 0.26 2.56
C ASP A 11 19.60 -0.69 2.14
N LYS A 12 19.29 -1.98 1.93
CA LYS A 12 20.25 -2.95 1.35
C LYS A 12 20.65 -2.55 -0.07
N GLU A 13 19.70 -2.20 -0.93
CA GLU A 13 19.95 -1.73 -2.30
C GLU A 13 20.89 -0.51 -2.30
N TYR A 14 20.65 0.45 -1.39
CA TYR A 14 21.53 1.60 -1.21
C TYR A 14 22.91 1.20 -0.72
N ALA A 15 22.99 0.35 0.31
CA ALA A 15 24.27 -0.13 0.84
C ALA A 15 25.10 -0.88 -0.22
N PHE A 16 24.46 -1.69 -1.07
CA PHE A 16 25.13 -2.34 -2.20
C PHE A 16 25.67 -1.33 -3.19
N LYS A 17 24.90 -0.30 -3.55
CA LYS A 17 25.35 0.74 -4.49
C LYS A 17 26.49 1.59 -3.93
N VAL A 18 26.48 1.87 -2.64
CA VAL A 18 27.59 2.53 -1.96
C VAL A 18 28.83 1.64 -1.93
N ALA A 19 28.66 0.33 -1.70
CA ALA A 19 29.76 -0.63 -1.67
C ALA A 19 30.43 -0.85 -3.04
N GLU A 20 29.70 -0.68 -4.15
CA GLU A 20 30.27 -0.80 -5.51
C GLU A 20 31.40 0.19 -5.79
N ASP A 21 31.28 1.44 -5.31
CA ASP A 21 32.33 2.47 -5.45
C ASP A 21 32.29 3.39 -4.22
N SER A 22 32.84 2.89 -3.10
CA SER A 22 32.72 3.59 -1.81
C SER A 22 33.40 4.96 -1.79
N GLU A 23 34.41 5.19 -2.64
CA GLU A 23 35.07 6.50 -2.72
C GLU A 23 34.19 7.54 -3.40
N LYS A 24 33.45 7.14 -4.46
CA LYS A 24 32.59 8.08 -5.20
C LYS A 24 31.14 8.13 -4.70
N ASN A 25 30.66 7.08 -4.04
CA ASN A 25 29.24 6.93 -3.71
C ASN A 25 28.92 7.23 -2.25
N LYS A 26 29.93 7.30 -1.37
CA LYS A 26 29.72 7.61 0.05
C LYS A 26 29.19 9.04 0.24
N GLY A 27 28.11 9.17 1.01
CA GLY A 27 27.48 10.45 1.35
C GLY A 27 26.55 11.02 0.29
N LYS A 28 26.40 10.34 -0.86
CA LYS A 28 25.41 10.70 -1.88
C LYS A 28 24.02 10.24 -1.49
N SER A 29 23.01 10.99 -1.90
CA SER A 29 21.62 10.57 -1.72
C SER A 29 21.26 9.40 -2.66
N ARG A 30 20.12 8.74 -2.41
CA ARG A 30 19.63 7.66 -3.30
C ARG A 30 19.48 8.14 -4.74
N THR A 31 18.92 9.32 -4.94
CA THR A 31 18.71 9.94 -6.26
C THR A 31 20.03 10.27 -6.96
N ASP A 32 21.04 10.75 -6.23
CA ASP A 32 22.38 10.98 -6.76
C ASP A 32 23.08 9.69 -7.22
N LEU A 33 22.67 8.54 -6.65
CA LEU A 33 23.15 7.21 -7.03
C LEU A 33 22.30 6.56 -8.13
N GLY A 34 21.30 7.28 -8.66
CA GLY A 34 20.35 6.75 -9.66
C GLY A 34 19.34 5.74 -9.08
N LEU A 35 19.23 5.66 -7.76
CA LEU A 35 18.25 4.83 -7.07
C LEU A 35 16.94 5.62 -6.87
N ARG A 36 15.81 4.92 -6.92
CA ARG A 36 14.50 5.54 -6.66
C ARG A 36 14.39 5.97 -5.19
N GLU A 37 13.75 7.11 -4.94
CA GLU A 37 13.40 7.54 -3.58
C GLU A 37 12.45 6.53 -2.94
N PHE A 38 12.73 6.18 -1.69
CA PHE A 38 11.86 5.31 -0.91
C PHE A 38 10.93 6.19 -0.08
N THR A 39 9.66 6.28 -0.48
CA THR A 39 8.64 7.06 0.23
C THR A 39 7.76 6.20 1.14
N GLY A 40 7.98 4.89 1.17
CA GLY A 40 7.22 3.91 1.94
C GLY A 40 7.23 2.54 1.27
N THR A 41 6.65 1.53 1.92
CA THR A 41 6.57 0.17 1.37
C THR A 41 5.85 0.18 0.01
N GLU A 42 6.52 -0.35 -0.99
CA GLU A 42 6.04 -0.36 -2.37
C GLU A 42 6.00 -1.78 -2.93
N ASN A 43 4.96 -2.06 -3.71
CA ASN A 43 4.93 -3.23 -4.57
C ASN A 43 5.48 -2.84 -5.94
N ARG A 44 6.64 -3.39 -6.31
CA ARG A 44 7.19 -3.23 -7.65
C ARG A 44 6.73 -4.39 -8.53
N SER A 45 6.11 -4.08 -9.65
CA SER A 45 5.67 -5.08 -10.63
C SER A 45 6.19 -4.73 -12.01
N GLY A 46 6.92 -5.67 -12.61
CA GLY A 46 7.26 -5.66 -14.03
C GLY A 46 6.28 -6.54 -14.79
N VAL A 47 5.12 -6.00 -15.17
CA VAL A 47 4.21 -6.65 -16.12
C VAL A 47 4.29 -5.85 -17.41
N THR A 48 4.54 -6.53 -18.53
CA THR A 48 4.61 -5.94 -19.89
C THR A 48 5.70 -4.89 -20.11
N GLY A 49 6.81 -4.93 -19.37
CA GLY A 49 7.94 -3.98 -19.54
C GLY A 49 7.68 -2.58 -18.97
N TYR A 50 6.52 -2.38 -18.33
CA TYR A 50 6.21 -1.17 -17.59
C TYR A 50 6.40 -1.44 -16.09
N GLU A 51 7.21 -0.61 -15.45
CA GLU A 51 7.45 -0.70 -14.01
C GLU A 51 6.34 0.05 -13.27
N VAL A 52 5.53 -0.68 -12.51
CA VAL A 52 4.50 -0.10 -11.64
C VAL A 52 4.96 -0.21 -10.20
N THR A 53 4.98 0.93 -9.50
CA THR A 53 5.11 1.02 -8.05
C THR A 53 3.72 1.28 -7.46
N ILE A 54 3.23 0.39 -6.61
CA ILE A 54 1.99 0.60 -5.84
C ILE A 54 2.37 0.81 -4.38
N THR A 55 2.12 2.02 -3.86
CA THR A 55 2.31 2.37 -2.45
C THR A 55 0.99 2.30 -1.68
N GLN A 56 1.06 2.26 -0.35
CA GLN A 56 -0.14 2.37 0.50
C GLN A 56 -0.89 3.69 0.25
N SER A 57 -0.17 4.80 -0.01
CA SER A 57 -0.80 6.08 -0.38
C SER A 57 -1.56 5.99 -1.70
N THR A 58 -1.01 5.30 -2.72
CA THR A 58 -1.68 5.07 -4.01
C THR A 58 -3.02 4.36 -3.82
N ILE A 59 -3.05 3.32 -2.96
CA ILE A 59 -4.28 2.60 -2.64
C ILE A 59 -5.27 3.49 -1.88
N THR A 60 -4.77 4.29 -0.94
CA THR A 60 -5.59 5.19 -0.12
C THR A 60 -6.26 6.27 -0.99
N GLU A 61 -5.51 6.88 -1.90
CA GLU A 61 -6.01 7.87 -2.86
C GLU A 61 -7.03 7.26 -3.81
N LEU A 62 -6.73 6.08 -4.36
CA LEU A 62 -7.60 5.39 -5.32
C LEU A 62 -8.92 4.99 -4.67
N LEU A 63 -8.88 4.46 -3.45
CA LEU A 63 -10.06 4.02 -2.72
C LEU A 63 -10.78 5.17 -2.00
N LYS A 64 -10.17 6.36 -1.90
CA LYS A 64 -10.63 7.50 -1.07
C LYS A 64 -10.95 7.09 0.37
N ILE A 65 -10.29 6.05 0.88
CA ILE A 65 -10.53 5.55 2.23
C ILE A 65 -9.66 6.38 3.17
N PRO A 66 -10.22 7.02 4.20
CA PRO A 66 -9.40 7.68 5.20
C PRO A 66 -8.47 6.66 5.88
N ASN A 67 -7.20 7.00 6.06
CA ASN A 67 -6.22 6.15 6.76
C ASN A 67 -6.45 6.15 8.29
N GLN A 68 -7.71 6.00 8.68
CA GLN A 68 -8.21 6.01 10.05
C GLN A 68 -9.39 5.04 10.11
N GLY A 69 -9.42 4.19 11.14
CA GLY A 69 -10.49 3.24 11.32
C GLY A 69 -10.09 2.10 12.24
N ILE A 70 -11.08 1.43 12.82
CA ILE A 70 -10.88 0.24 13.63
C ILE A 70 -11.05 -0.97 12.72
N PHE A 71 -9.97 -1.72 12.49
CA PHE A 71 -10.04 -3.00 11.79
C PHE A 71 -10.38 -4.09 12.81
N MET A 72 -11.63 -4.55 12.81
CA MET A 72 -12.06 -5.65 13.66
C MET A 72 -11.87 -6.98 12.93
N THR A 73 -10.96 -7.82 13.44
CA THR A 73 -10.81 -9.20 12.97
C THR A 73 -11.90 -10.07 13.59
N PHE A 74 -12.80 -10.60 12.77
CA PHE A 74 -13.77 -11.59 13.21
C PHE A 74 -13.27 -12.99 12.90
N THR A 75 -13.45 -13.93 13.83
CA THR A 75 -13.42 -15.35 13.47
C THR A 75 -14.66 -15.67 12.64
N PRO A 76 -14.68 -16.73 11.81
CA PRO A 76 -15.85 -17.06 11.00
C PRO A 76 -17.14 -17.17 11.81
N THR A 77 -17.02 -17.63 13.06
CA THR A 77 -18.14 -17.78 14.00
C THR A 77 -18.58 -16.44 14.60
N SER A 78 -17.65 -15.58 15.02
CA SER A 78 -18.00 -14.27 15.61
C SER A 78 -18.47 -13.26 14.56
N GLY A 79 -17.99 -13.38 13.32
CA GLY A 79 -18.39 -12.51 12.21
C GLY A 79 -19.86 -12.68 11.86
N LYS A 80 -20.32 -13.93 11.72
CA LYS A 80 -21.73 -14.27 11.43
C LYS A 80 -22.72 -13.74 12.46
N LEU A 81 -22.29 -13.68 13.72
CA LEU A 81 -23.11 -13.18 14.83
C LEU A 81 -23.01 -11.67 15.02
N SER A 82 -22.09 -10.99 14.32
CA SER A 82 -21.92 -9.56 14.49
C SER A 82 -23.10 -8.78 13.90
N ASN A 83 -23.48 -7.70 14.59
CA ASN A 83 -24.49 -6.76 14.08
C ASN A 83 -24.05 -6.06 12.79
N PHE A 84 -22.76 -6.15 12.42
CA PHE A 84 -22.23 -5.58 11.20
C PHE A 84 -22.66 -6.35 9.95
N VAL A 85 -22.81 -7.67 10.01
CA VAL A 85 -23.25 -8.48 8.84
C VAL A 85 -24.62 -8.03 8.36
N LYS A 86 -25.55 -7.78 9.29
CA LYS A 86 -26.88 -7.25 8.94
C LYS A 86 -26.81 -5.84 8.32
N ARG A 87 -25.93 -4.96 8.84
CA ARG A 87 -25.74 -3.60 8.29
C ARG A 87 -25.09 -3.63 6.91
N ILE A 88 -24.08 -4.47 6.71
CA ILE A 88 -23.38 -4.64 5.42
C ILE A 88 -24.36 -5.21 4.40
N ALA A 89 -25.08 -6.30 4.74
CA ALA A 89 -26.04 -6.90 3.82
C ALA A 89 -27.16 -5.92 3.41
N LYS A 90 -27.63 -5.09 4.35
CA LYS A 90 -28.61 -4.05 4.04
C LYS A 90 -28.05 -3.02 3.04
N LYS A 91 -26.86 -2.48 3.31
CA LYS A 91 -26.24 -1.48 2.41
C LYS A 91 -25.84 -2.04 1.05
N CYS A 92 -25.40 -3.28 0.98
CA CYS A 92 -24.88 -3.88 -0.25
C CYS A 92 -25.96 -4.49 -1.14
N TYR A 93 -27.07 -4.98 -0.58
CA TYR A 93 -28.05 -5.76 -1.35
C TYR A 93 -29.50 -5.28 -1.22
N LEU A 94 -29.82 -4.45 -0.22
CA LEU A 94 -31.19 -3.97 0.01
C LEU A 94 -31.37 -2.50 -0.37
N ASP A 95 -30.35 -1.68 -0.13
CA ASP A 95 -30.35 -0.25 -0.42
C ASP A 95 -29.44 0.09 -1.63
N GLU A 96 -29.19 -0.88 -2.53
CA GLU A 96 -28.20 -0.80 -3.62
C GLU A 96 -28.47 0.36 -4.61
N ASP A 97 -29.75 0.76 -4.77
CA ASP A 97 -30.19 1.88 -5.62
C ASP A 97 -30.16 3.26 -4.92
N VAL A 98 -29.80 3.31 -3.63
CA VAL A 98 -29.78 4.58 -2.88
C VAL A 98 -28.42 5.25 -3.08
N GLU A 99 -28.40 6.40 -3.76
CA GLU A 99 -27.16 7.16 -3.94
C GLU A 99 -26.47 7.41 -2.58
N PRO A 100 -25.18 7.06 -2.44
CA PRO A 100 -24.46 7.26 -1.20
C PRO A 100 -24.26 8.76 -0.95
N THR A 101 -25.09 9.34 -0.07
CA THR A 101 -24.93 10.73 0.36
C THR A 101 -24.01 10.81 1.58
N ASN A 102 -22.90 11.53 1.46
CA ASN A 102 -21.95 11.77 2.57
C ASN A 102 -22.40 12.92 3.50
N LYS A 103 -23.71 13.12 3.71
CA LYS A 103 -24.20 14.10 4.67
C LYS A 103 -24.30 13.46 6.06
N ALA A 104 -23.28 13.72 6.89
CA ALA A 104 -23.35 13.71 8.34
C ALA A 104 -22.45 14.83 8.87
#